data_AF-A0A923BWN8-F1
#
_entry.id   AF-A0A923BWN8-F1
#
_cell.length_a   1.000
_cell.length_b   1.000
_cell.length_c   1.000
_cell.angle_alpha   90.00
_cell.angle_beta   90.00
_cell.angle_gamma   90.00
#
_symmetry.space_group_name_H-M   'P 1'
#
loop_
_entity.id
_entity.type
_entity.pdbx_description
1 polymer ?
#
loop_
_entity_poly.entity_id
_entity_poly.type
_entity_poly.pdbx_seq_one_letter_code
_entity_poly.pdbx_strand_id
1 'polypeptide(L)'
;MWSLTFAPLVPLPLLIGLAVLAAVAAGMALVLAGRSAILRALALSILAIALADPSLVFEDREPVKDVVAVVVDKSASNRLADRSQQTQAAQAEVERQLRGVSGVETRTIEVTDQQGAGDGTRLFEALASGLADVPSERVAGAILLSDGLAHDAPATAEALGLRAPLHVLTTGREREIDRRIVLVDSPRFGIVGKEQNVRLRVVEKGGPGRAAITVRRDGEIIARREAIAGQTIQVPVRIDRGGPNVIEIEAAPLDNELTLANNRAVITIEGVRDKLRVLLVSGEPHPGERTWRNLLKADANVDLVHFTILRPPEKQDGTPINELSLIAFPTRELFQVKIKD
;
A
#
# COMPACT_ATOMS: atom_id res chain seq x y z
N MET A 1 -33.12 -24.42 -30.36
CA MET A 1 -33.97 -25.56 -29.91
C MET A 1 -35.42 -25.24 -30.26
N TRP A 2 -36.21 -26.23 -30.66
CA TRP A 2 -37.65 -26.02 -30.91
C TRP A 2 -38.41 -26.17 -29.59
N SER A 3 -39.14 -25.13 -29.19
CA SER A 3 -40.06 -25.18 -28.06
C SER A 3 -41.49 -24.97 -28.56
N LEU A 4 -42.43 -25.74 -28.00
CA LEU A 4 -43.86 -25.54 -28.25
C LEU A 4 -44.38 -24.65 -27.12
N THR A 5 -44.81 -23.44 -27.46
CA THR A 5 -45.35 -22.47 -26.49
C THR A 5 -46.79 -22.15 -26.87
N PHE A 6 -47.68 -22.16 -25.88
CA PHE A 6 -49.09 -21.77 -26.04
C PHE A 6 -49.24 -20.31 -25.62
N ALA A 7 -49.79 -19.48 -26.51
CA ALA A 7 -50.07 -18.07 -26.24
C ALA A 7 -51.57 -17.81 -26.36
N PRO A 8 -52.41 -18.26 -25.40
CA PRO A 8 -53.86 -18.20 -25.52
C PRO A 8 -54.38 -16.82 -25.93
N LEU A 9 -55.21 -16.77 -26.97
CA LEU A 9 -55.85 -15.53 -27.42
C LEU A 9 -56.85 -14.96 -26.40
N VAL A 10 -57.20 -15.76 -25.40
CA VAL A 10 -58.11 -15.44 -24.30
C VAL A 10 -57.47 -15.80 -22.96
N PRO A 11 -57.86 -15.15 -21.84
CA PRO A 11 -57.35 -15.48 -20.52
C PRO A 11 -57.42 -16.99 -20.23
N LEU A 12 -56.37 -17.56 -19.64
CA LEU A 12 -56.26 -19.00 -19.40
C LEU A 12 -57.49 -19.63 -18.69
N PRO A 13 -58.10 -18.98 -17.67
CA PRO A 13 -59.31 -19.52 -17.05
C PRO A 13 -60.50 -19.59 -18.01
N LEU A 14 -60.63 -18.62 -18.92
CA LEU A 14 -61.68 -18.60 -19.94
C LEU A 14 -61.45 -19.66 -21.01
N LEU A 15 -60.19 -19.86 -21.43
CA LEU A 15 -59.82 -20.94 -22.35
C LEU A 15 -60.20 -22.31 -21.76
N ILE A 16 -59.82 -22.56 -20.51
CA ILE A 16 -60.14 -23.81 -19.81
C ILE A 16 -61.66 -23.98 -19.72
N GLY A 17 -62.39 -22.92 -19.35
CA GLY A 17 -63.85 -22.94 -19.28
C GLY A 17 -64.50 -23.27 -20.64
N LEU A 18 -64.06 -22.63 -21.71
CA LEU A 18 -64.54 -22.88 -23.07
C LEU A 18 -64.19 -24.29 -23.56
N ALA A 19 -62.98 -24.78 -23.25
CA ALA A 19 -62.55 -26.13 -23.60
C ALA A 19 -63.38 -27.21 -22.88
N VAL A 20 -63.67 -27.02 -21.59
CA VAL A 20 -64.54 -27.92 -20.81
C VAL A 20 -65.96 -27.90 -21.37
N LEU A 21 -66.52 -26.72 -21.64
CA LEU A 21 -67.87 -26.58 -22.18
C LEU A 21 -67.97 -27.21 -23.58
N ALA A 22 -66.95 -27.02 -24.42
CA ALA A 22 -66.82 -27.67 -25.72
C ALA A 22 -66.73 -29.20 -25.60
N ALA A 23 -65.97 -29.73 -24.63
CA ALA A 23 -65.87 -31.17 -24.39
C ALA A 23 -67.20 -31.77 -23.93
N VAL A 24 -67.92 -31.09 -23.03
CA VAL A 24 -69.25 -31.49 -22.56
C VAL A 24 -70.27 -31.48 -23.70
N ALA A 25 -70.29 -30.42 -24.51
CA ALA A 25 -71.17 -30.32 -25.68
C ALA A 25 -70.86 -31.40 -26.74
N ALA A 26 -69.58 -31.67 -27.00
CA ALA A 26 -69.14 -32.74 -27.89
C ALA A 26 -69.54 -34.14 -27.38
N GLY A 27 -69.36 -34.40 -26.08
CA GLY A 27 -69.75 -35.66 -25.44
C GLY A 27 -71.26 -35.90 -25.49
N MET A 28 -72.07 -34.89 -25.18
CA MET A 28 -73.53 -34.98 -25.33
C MET A 28 -73.94 -35.19 -26.78
N ALA A 29 -73.32 -34.48 -27.73
CA ALA A 29 -73.63 -34.64 -29.15
C ALA A 29 -73.32 -36.07 -29.63
N LEU A 30 -72.21 -36.68 -29.19
CA LEU A 30 -71.83 -38.05 -29.54
C LEU A 30 -72.84 -39.09 -29.02
N VAL A 31 -73.39 -38.89 -27.83
CA VAL A 31 -74.41 -39.77 -27.24
C VAL A 31 -75.77 -39.62 -27.93
N LEU A 32 -76.15 -38.39 -28.31
CA LEU A 32 -77.50 -38.08 -28.79
C LEU A 32 -77.67 -38.12 -30.32
N ALA A 33 -76.62 -37.79 -31.10
CA ALA A 33 -76.71 -37.54 -32.54
C ALA A 33 -75.85 -38.49 -33.41
N GLY A 34 -75.23 -39.51 -32.81
CA GLY A 34 -74.50 -40.58 -33.52
C GLY A 34 -73.36 -40.08 -34.40
N ARG A 35 -73.14 -40.71 -35.57
CA ARG A 35 -71.99 -40.44 -36.47
C ARG A 35 -71.86 -38.98 -36.92
N SER A 36 -72.96 -38.23 -36.96
CA SER A 36 -72.96 -36.80 -37.33
C SER A 36 -72.28 -35.89 -36.29
N ALA A 37 -72.16 -36.35 -35.04
CA ALA A 37 -71.56 -35.60 -33.94
C ALA A 37 -70.03 -35.59 -33.98
N ILE A 38 -69.41 -36.53 -34.70
CA ILE A 38 -67.95 -36.60 -34.86
C ILE A 38 -67.41 -35.32 -35.51
N LEU A 39 -68.13 -34.80 -36.51
CA LEU A 39 -67.75 -33.55 -37.19
C LEU A 39 -67.86 -32.33 -36.26
N ARG A 40 -68.86 -32.31 -35.36
CA ARG A 40 -69.04 -31.22 -34.38
C ARG A 40 -67.98 -31.27 -33.28
N ALA A 41 -67.66 -32.47 -32.79
CA ALA A 41 -66.57 -32.67 -31.84
C ALA A 41 -65.23 -32.22 -32.44
N LEU A 42 -64.96 -32.61 -33.69
CA LEU A 42 -63.75 -32.20 -34.41
C LEU A 42 -63.67 -30.67 -34.58
N ALA A 43 -64.77 -30.03 -34.97
CA ALA A 43 -64.83 -28.56 -35.12
C ALA A 43 -64.56 -27.84 -33.79
N LEU A 44 -65.14 -28.33 -32.69
CA LEU A 44 -64.92 -27.78 -31.35
C LEU A 44 -63.47 -27.99 -30.88
N SER A 45 -62.87 -29.14 -31.17
CA SER A 45 -61.46 -29.39 -30.86
C SER A 45 -60.53 -28.49 -31.66
N ILE A 46 -60.78 -28.29 -32.96
CA ILE A 46 -60.00 -27.37 -33.80
C ILE A 46 -60.12 -25.93 -33.28
N LEU A 47 -61.33 -25.50 -32.89
CA LEU A 47 -61.54 -24.17 -32.32
C LEU A 47 -60.80 -23.99 -31.00
N ALA A 48 -60.82 -24.99 -30.12
CA ALA A 48 -60.10 -24.96 -28.85
C ALA A 48 -58.58 -24.91 -29.06
N ILE A 49 -58.05 -25.67 -30.03
CA ILE A 49 -56.63 -25.63 -30.42
C ILE A 49 -56.27 -24.26 -31.01
N ALA A 50 -57.13 -23.69 -31.86
CA ALA A 50 -56.91 -22.36 -32.43
C ALA A 50 -56.91 -21.27 -31.35
N LEU A 51 -57.79 -21.35 -30.35
CA LEU A 51 -57.81 -20.43 -29.21
C LEU A 51 -56.61 -20.58 -28.27
N ALA A 52 -56.03 -21.79 -28.21
CA ALA A 52 -54.82 -22.06 -27.45
C ALA A 52 -53.55 -21.51 -28.13
N ASP A 53 -53.63 -21.16 -29.42
CA ASP A 53 -52.57 -20.58 -30.26
C ASP A 53 -51.20 -21.27 -30.06
N PRO A 54 -51.06 -22.55 -30.48
CA PRO A 54 -49.80 -23.26 -30.39
C PRO A 54 -48.78 -22.63 -31.35
N SER A 55 -47.74 -22.02 -30.80
CA SER A 55 -46.62 -21.46 -31.55
C SER A 55 -45.39 -22.36 -31.42
N LEU A 56 -44.78 -22.70 -32.57
CA LEU A 56 -43.43 -23.27 -32.58
C LEU A 56 -42.43 -22.12 -32.57
N VAL A 57 -41.72 -21.96 -31.46
CA VAL A 57 -40.65 -20.98 -31.34
C VAL A 57 -39.32 -21.67 -31.63
N PHE A 58 -38.60 -21.15 -32.61
CA PHE A 58 -37.20 -21.49 -32.81
C PHE A 58 -36.35 -20.54 -31.98
N GLU A 59 -35.85 -21.02 -30.85
CA GLU A 59 -34.88 -20.26 -30.08
C GLU A 59 -33.48 -20.51 -30.63
N ASP A 60 -32.92 -19.49 -31.27
CA ASP A 60 -31.51 -19.43 -31.60
C ASP A 60 -30.74 -18.91 -30.38
N ARG A 61 -29.90 -19.76 -29.80
CA ARG A 61 -29.12 -19.45 -28.60
C ARG A 61 -27.65 -19.59 -28.96
N GLU A 62 -26.95 -18.47 -29.08
CA GLU A 62 -25.49 -18.47 -29.16
C GLU A 62 -24.92 -18.54 -27.74
N PRO A 63 -24.21 -19.62 -27.37
CA PRO A 63 -23.54 -19.69 -26.07
C PRO A 63 -22.40 -18.67 -26.07
N VAL A 64 -22.50 -17.67 -25.18
CA VAL A 64 -21.42 -16.72 -24.95
C VAL A 64 -20.38 -17.40 -24.06
N LYS A 65 -19.10 -17.23 -24.37
CA LYS A 65 -18.02 -17.81 -23.58
C LYS A 65 -17.93 -17.16 -22.20
N ASP A 66 -17.63 -17.95 -21.19
CA ASP A 66 -17.31 -17.43 -19.86
C ASP A 66 -15.87 -16.90 -19.82
N VAL A 67 -15.61 -15.91 -18.98
CA VAL A 67 -14.30 -15.28 -18.85
C VAL A 67 -13.60 -15.80 -17.61
N VAL A 68 -12.35 -16.24 -17.78
CA VAL A 68 -11.43 -16.53 -16.67
C VAL A 68 -10.31 -15.49 -16.69
N ALA A 69 -10.20 -14.72 -15.61
CA ALA A 69 -9.11 -13.75 -15.45
C ALA A 69 -7.84 -14.45 -14.96
N VAL A 70 -6.72 -14.22 -15.64
CA VAL A 70 -5.39 -14.66 -15.20
C VAL A 70 -4.59 -13.40 -14.89
N VAL A 71 -4.42 -13.11 -13.60
CA VAL A 71 -3.70 -11.94 -13.13
C VAL A 71 -2.25 -12.32 -12.87
N VAL A 72 -1.33 -11.67 -13.56
CA VAL A 72 0.11 -11.94 -13.52
C VAL A 72 0.79 -10.79 -12.79
N ASP A 73 1.27 -11.05 -11.57
CA ASP A 73 2.03 -10.09 -10.80
C ASP A 73 3.46 -9.96 -11.35
N LYS A 74 3.82 -8.78 -11.83
CA LYS A 74 5.16 -8.41 -12.29
C LYS A 74 5.77 -7.29 -11.44
N SER A 75 5.29 -7.13 -10.20
CA SER A 75 5.83 -6.18 -9.21
C SER A 75 7.29 -6.47 -8.86
N ALA A 76 7.96 -5.50 -8.22
CA ALA A 76 9.33 -5.65 -7.79
C ALA A 76 9.53 -6.82 -6.81
N SER A 77 8.57 -7.07 -5.90
CA SER A 77 8.66 -8.19 -4.94
C SER A 77 8.50 -9.55 -5.63
N ASN A 78 7.65 -9.66 -6.65
CA ASN A 78 7.47 -10.90 -7.41
C ASN A 78 8.56 -11.14 -8.48
N ARG A 79 9.51 -10.22 -8.64
CA ARG A 79 10.70 -10.40 -9.50
C ARG A 79 11.96 -10.85 -8.74
N LEU A 80 11.87 -10.99 -7.42
CA LEU A 80 13.02 -11.41 -6.60
C LEU A 80 13.37 -12.89 -6.82
N ALA A 81 14.67 -13.20 -6.78
CA ALA A 81 15.22 -14.55 -6.96
C ALA A 81 14.68 -15.26 -8.23
N ASP A 82 14.12 -16.46 -8.08
CA ASP A 82 13.58 -17.30 -9.15
C ASP A 82 12.07 -17.07 -9.41
N ARG A 83 11.42 -16.17 -8.67
CA ARG A 83 9.96 -15.95 -8.75
C ARG A 83 9.48 -15.57 -10.15
N SER A 84 10.25 -14.76 -10.89
CA SER A 84 9.88 -14.39 -12.25
C SER A 84 9.79 -15.61 -13.19
N GLN A 85 10.70 -16.58 -13.04
CA GLN A 85 10.67 -17.82 -13.82
C GLN A 85 9.50 -18.71 -13.40
N GLN A 86 9.24 -18.80 -12.09
CA GLN A 86 8.08 -19.53 -11.57
C GLN A 86 6.76 -18.94 -12.08
N THR A 87 6.61 -17.61 -12.07
CA THR A 87 5.42 -16.91 -12.60
C THR A 87 5.24 -17.19 -14.09
N GLN A 88 6.29 -17.09 -14.90
CA GLN A 88 6.21 -17.36 -16.34
C GLN A 88 5.86 -18.82 -16.63
N ALA A 89 6.44 -19.77 -15.91
CA ALA A 89 6.12 -21.19 -16.05
C ALA A 89 4.67 -21.49 -15.63
N ALA A 90 4.22 -20.92 -14.51
CA ALA A 90 2.84 -21.05 -14.04
C ALA A 90 1.84 -20.42 -15.03
N GLN A 91 2.15 -19.24 -15.56
CA GLN A 91 1.32 -18.58 -16.58
C GLN A 91 1.17 -19.46 -17.82
N ALA A 92 2.28 -19.96 -18.36
CA ALA A 92 2.26 -20.80 -19.55
C ALA A 92 1.44 -22.09 -19.33
N GLU A 93 1.57 -22.70 -18.15
CA GLU A 93 0.82 -23.91 -17.79
C GLU A 93 -0.68 -23.63 -17.60
N VAL A 94 -1.03 -22.54 -16.93
CA VAL A 94 -2.44 -22.10 -16.76
C VAL A 94 -3.07 -21.82 -18.13
N GLU A 95 -2.40 -21.06 -19.00
CA GLU A 95 -2.88 -20.78 -20.35
C GLU A 95 -2.99 -22.05 -21.21
N ARG A 96 -2.14 -23.04 -21.00
CA ARG A 96 -2.22 -24.34 -21.68
C ARG A 96 -3.44 -25.13 -21.22
N GLN A 97 -3.70 -25.19 -19.91
CA GLN A 97 -4.86 -25.90 -19.35
C GLN A 97 -6.17 -25.22 -19.75
N LEU A 98 -6.25 -23.88 -19.67
CA LEU A 98 -7.45 -23.12 -20.03
C LEU A 98 -7.80 -23.23 -21.51
N ARG A 99 -6.81 -23.32 -22.40
CA ARG A 99 -7.04 -23.60 -23.83
C ARG A 99 -7.72 -24.94 -24.10
N GLY A 100 -7.59 -25.91 -23.19
CA GLY A 100 -8.28 -27.19 -23.26
C GLY A 100 -9.74 -27.16 -22.82
N VAL A 101 -10.19 -26.06 -22.21
CA VAL A 101 -11.56 -25.92 -21.69
C VAL A 101 -12.44 -25.24 -22.75
N SER A 102 -13.41 -25.97 -23.28
CA SER A 102 -14.38 -25.42 -24.24
C SER A 102 -15.33 -24.43 -23.56
N GLY A 103 -15.64 -23.32 -24.24
CA GLY A 103 -16.59 -22.31 -23.72
C GLY A 103 -15.98 -21.28 -22.79
N VAL A 104 -14.65 -21.27 -22.61
CA VAL A 104 -13.94 -20.26 -21.80
C VAL A 104 -13.08 -19.35 -22.69
N GLU A 105 -13.05 -18.08 -22.31
CA GLU A 105 -12.17 -17.04 -22.81
C GLU A 105 -11.21 -16.62 -21.68
N THR A 106 -9.90 -16.75 -21.93
CA THR A 106 -8.89 -16.34 -20.96
C THR A 106 -8.54 -14.87 -21.14
N ARG A 107 -8.57 -14.11 -20.05
CA ARG A 107 -8.15 -12.70 -20.03
C ARG A 107 -6.94 -12.53 -19.13
N THR A 108 -5.78 -12.29 -19.75
CA THR A 108 -4.53 -12.04 -19.02
C THR A 108 -4.44 -10.58 -18.63
N ILE A 109 -4.21 -10.31 -17.34
CA ILE A 109 -4.07 -8.98 -16.76
C ILE A 109 -2.70 -8.92 -16.10
N GLU A 110 -1.84 -8.01 -16.56
CA GLU A 110 -0.50 -7.85 -15.98
C GLU A 110 -0.49 -6.71 -14.97
N VAL A 111 0.05 -6.97 -13.78
CA VAL A 111 0.21 -5.96 -12.73
C VAL A 111 1.67 -5.57 -12.62
N THR A 112 1.97 -4.28 -12.77
CA THR A 112 3.31 -3.73 -12.57
C THR A 112 3.29 -2.70 -11.46
N ASP A 113 4.46 -2.40 -10.89
CA ASP A 113 4.59 -1.29 -9.94
C ASP A 113 4.14 0.02 -10.61
N GLN A 114 3.23 0.77 -9.99
CA GLN A 114 2.85 2.08 -10.50
C GLN A 114 4.05 3.05 -10.40
N GLN A 115 4.28 3.83 -11.46
CA GLN A 115 5.33 4.86 -11.48
C GLN A 115 4.89 6.06 -10.64
N GLY A 116 5.12 6.00 -9.33
CA GLY A 116 4.71 7.04 -8.38
C GLY A 116 4.89 6.55 -6.96
N ALA A 117 5.27 7.43 -6.04
CA ALA A 117 5.77 7.08 -4.72
C ALA A 117 4.81 6.21 -3.87
N GLY A 118 5.25 4.98 -3.54
CA GLY A 118 4.87 4.30 -2.30
C GLY A 118 3.62 3.40 -2.31
N ASP A 119 2.88 3.33 -3.42
CA ASP A 119 1.73 2.44 -3.49
C ASP A 119 2.20 1.02 -3.83
N GLY A 120 2.14 0.13 -2.83
CA GLY A 120 2.52 -1.28 -2.99
C GLY A 120 1.67 -2.01 -4.04
N THR A 121 1.91 -3.32 -4.19
CA THR A 121 1.24 -4.13 -5.23
C THR A 121 -0.29 -4.06 -5.12
N ARG A 122 -0.93 -3.51 -6.17
CA ARG A 122 -2.39 -3.38 -6.28
C ARG A 122 -2.99 -4.46 -7.20
N LEU A 123 -3.20 -5.67 -6.66
CA LEU A 123 -3.66 -6.81 -7.46
C LEU A 123 -5.17 -6.79 -7.70
N PHE A 124 -5.94 -6.38 -6.70
CA PHE A 124 -7.40 -6.45 -6.73
C PHE A 124 -8.01 -5.30 -7.53
N GLU A 125 -7.39 -4.12 -7.48
CA GLU A 125 -7.75 -2.99 -8.36
C GLU A 125 -7.54 -3.36 -9.83
N ALA A 126 -6.43 -4.02 -10.16
CA ALA A 126 -6.15 -4.49 -11.52
C ALA A 126 -7.14 -5.58 -11.96
N LEU A 127 -7.48 -6.52 -11.08
CA LEU A 127 -8.51 -7.53 -11.34
C LEU A 127 -9.88 -6.89 -11.60
N ALA A 128 -10.31 -5.96 -10.75
CA ALA A 128 -11.60 -5.27 -10.90
C ALA A 128 -11.66 -4.45 -12.19
N SER A 129 -10.58 -3.72 -12.49
CA SER A 129 -10.46 -2.93 -13.74
C SER A 129 -10.44 -3.82 -14.97
N GLY A 130 -9.76 -4.97 -14.90
CA GLY A 130 -9.70 -5.94 -15.99
C GLY A 130 -11.00 -6.72 -16.22
N LEU A 131 -11.95 -6.68 -15.28
CA LEU A 131 -13.27 -7.31 -15.40
C LEU A 131 -14.41 -6.29 -15.55
N ALA A 132 -14.12 -4.99 -15.61
CA ALA A 132 -15.13 -3.93 -15.58
C ALA A 132 -16.13 -3.95 -16.76
N ASP A 133 -15.71 -4.49 -17.90
CA ASP A 133 -16.51 -4.67 -19.12
C ASP A 133 -17.15 -6.07 -19.23
N VAL A 134 -16.92 -6.95 -18.25
CA VAL A 134 -17.47 -8.31 -18.23
C VAL A 134 -18.66 -8.38 -17.28
N PRO A 135 -19.85 -8.79 -17.74
CA PRO A 135 -20.98 -9.02 -16.86
C PRO A 135 -20.65 -10.07 -15.79
N SER A 136 -21.10 -9.83 -14.55
CA SER A 136 -20.73 -10.65 -13.38
C SER A 136 -21.05 -12.15 -13.53
N GLU A 137 -22.11 -12.45 -14.26
CA GLU A 137 -22.61 -13.78 -14.57
C GLU A 137 -21.75 -14.55 -15.58
N ARG A 138 -20.90 -13.84 -16.36
CA ARG A 138 -19.95 -14.44 -17.29
C ARG A 138 -18.58 -14.69 -16.67
N VAL A 139 -18.32 -14.20 -15.47
CA VAL A 139 -17.03 -14.42 -14.80
C VAL A 139 -17.02 -15.82 -14.19
N ALA A 140 -16.29 -16.74 -14.82
CA ALA A 140 -16.17 -18.12 -14.33
C ALA A 140 -15.17 -18.26 -13.18
N GLY A 141 -14.18 -17.36 -13.09
CA GLY A 141 -13.19 -17.37 -12.02
C GLY A 141 -12.01 -16.44 -12.27
N ALA A 142 -11.14 -16.33 -11.27
CA ALA A 142 -9.89 -15.58 -11.36
C ALA A 142 -8.72 -16.39 -10.78
N ILE A 143 -7.57 -16.34 -11.44
CA ILE A 143 -6.33 -16.98 -11.04
C ILE A 143 -5.25 -15.89 -10.89
N LEU A 144 -4.78 -15.68 -9.67
CA LEU A 144 -3.69 -14.76 -9.34
C LEU A 144 -2.36 -15.52 -9.29
N LEU A 145 -1.35 -15.03 -10.00
CA LEU A 145 0.04 -15.51 -9.92
C LEU A 145 0.85 -14.44 -9.20
N SER A 146 1.17 -14.63 -7.91
CA SER A 146 1.81 -13.60 -7.07
C SER A 146 2.57 -14.23 -5.90
N ASP A 147 3.44 -13.47 -5.23
CA ASP A 147 4.05 -13.89 -3.95
C ASP A 147 3.08 -13.83 -2.75
N GLY A 148 1.83 -13.41 -3.00
CA GLY A 148 0.75 -13.35 -2.02
C GLY A 148 0.71 -12.05 -1.21
N LEU A 149 1.57 -11.08 -1.53
CA LEU A 149 1.63 -9.79 -0.84
C LEU A 149 0.96 -8.69 -1.67
N ALA A 150 -0.35 -8.52 -1.48
CA ALA A 150 -1.13 -7.41 -2.03
C ALA A 150 -1.42 -6.34 -0.97
N HIS A 151 -1.30 -5.07 -1.34
CA HIS A 151 -1.55 -3.92 -0.44
C HIS A 151 -2.97 -3.37 -0.54
N ASP A 152 -3.74 -3.84 -1.53
CA ASP A 152 -5.15 -3.53 -1.77
C ASP A 152 -6.07 -4.74 -1.50
N ALA A 153 -5.56 -5.75 -0.78
CA ALA A 153 -6.33 -6.93 -0.43
C ALA A 153 -7.57 -6.53 0.39
N PRO A 154 -8.79 -6.89 -0.06
CA PRO A 154 -10.00 -6.57 0.68
C PRO A 154 -10.04 -7.35 2.00
N ALA A 155 -10.58 -6.73 3.04
CA ALA A 155 -10.68 -7.34 4.37
C ALA A 155 -11.64 -8.55 4.41
N THR A 156 -12.61 -8.60 3.49
CA THR A 156 -13.55 -9.73 3.35
C THR A 156 -13.77 -10.08 1.88
N ALA A 157 -14.21 -11.32 1.62
CA ALA A 157 -14.46 -11.81 0.26
C ALA A 157 -15.64 -11.07 -0.40
N GLU A 158 -16.63 -10.63 0.37
CA GLU A 158 -17.80 -9.90 -0.15
C GLU A 158 -17.42 -8.52 -0.67
N ALA A 159 -16.43 -7.88 -0.05
CA ALA A 159 -15.93 -6.57 -0.48
C ALA A 159 -15.24 -6.62 -1.85
N LEU A 160 -14.77 -7.79 -2.30
CA LEU A 160 -14.23 -7.98 -3.64
C LEU A 160 -15.31 -7.89 -4.73
N GLY A 161 -16.58 -8.18 -4.40
CA GLY A 161 -17.68 -8.18 -5.35
C GLY A 161 -17.61 -9.29 -6.42
N LEU A 162 -16.63 -10.20 -6.34
CA LEU A 162 -16.45 -11.31 -7.27
C LEU A 162 -17.36 -12.49 -6.86
N ARG A 163 -18.31 -12.85 -7.72
CA ARG A 163 -19.24 -13.99 -7.51
C ARG A 163 -18.68 -15.32 -8.03
N ALA A 164 -17.37 -15.40 -8.20
CA ALA A 164 -16.67 -16.51 -8.84
C ALA A 164 -15.48 -16.96 -7.98
N PRO A 165 -15.00 -18.20 -8.11
CA PRO A 165 -13.84 -18.68 -7.37
C PRO A 165 -12.59 -17.86 -7.70
N LEU A 166 -11.82 -17.54 -6.64
CA LEU A 166 -10.51 -16.92 -6.72
C LEU A 166 -9.45 -17.93 -6.29
N HIS A 167 -8.50 -18.22 -7.17
CA HIS A 167 -7.35 -19.06 -6.89
C HIS A 167 -6.08 -18.23 -6.88
N VAL A 168 -5.17 -18.51 -5.94
CA VAL A 168 -3.86 -17.86 -5.88
C VAL A 168 -2.79 -18.94 -6.02
N LEU A 169 -1.95 -18.83 -7.05
CA LEU A 169 -0.74 -19.61 -7.20
C LEU A 169 0.42 -18.78 -6.65
N THR A 170 0.91 -19.17 -5.49
CA THR A 170 1.96 -18.43 -4.79
C THR A 170 3.33 -18.75 -5.33
N THR A 171 4.11 -17.73 -5.65
CA THR A 171 5.53 -17.86 -5.98
C THR A 171 6.42 -17.79 -4.74
N GLY A 172 7.66 -18.22 -4.90
CA GLY A 172 8.68 -18.21 -3.85
C GLY A 172 9.02 -19.61 -3.37
N ARG A 173 9.63 -19.69 -2.19
CA ARG A 173 10.07 -20.94 -1.55
C ARG A 173 9.44 -21.07 -0.17
N GLU A 174 9.12 -22.28 0.28
CA GLU A 174 8.52 -22.50 1.61
C GLU A 174 9.38 -21.96 2.77
N ARG A 175 10.71 -22.02 2.61
CA ARG A 175 11.69 -21.61 3.61
C ARG A 175 12.55 -20.46 3.08
N GLU A 176 11.91 -19.34 2.76
CA GLU A 176 12.63 -18.12 2.39
C GLU A 176 13.32 -17.49 3.59
N ILE A 177 14.56 -17.10 3.35
CA ILE A 177 15.39 -16.35 4.29
C ILE A 177 15.40 -14.90 3.81
N ASP A 178 15.10 -13.98 4.71
CA ASP A 178 15.17 -12.54 4.43
C ASP A 178 15.62 -11.82 5.71
N ARG A 179 16.63 -10.97 5.59
CA ARG A 179 17.08 -10.10 6.67
C ARG A 179 16.84 -8.65 6.23
N ARG A 180 16.43 -7.83 7.20
CA ARG A 180 16.20 -6.42 6.96
C ARG A 180 16.57 -5.56 8.14
N ILE A 181 17.11 -4.37 7.86
CA ILE A 181 17.36 -3.36 8.89
C ILE A 181 16.14 -2.45 8.99
N VAL A 182 15.56 -2.36 10.19
CA VAL A 182 14.48 -1.42 10.50
C VAL A 182 15.03 -0.33 11.42
N LEU A 183 14.99 0.91 10.96
CA LEU A 183 15.35 2.07 11.77
C LEU A 183 14.20 2.36 12.75
N VAL A 184 14.49 2.31 14.05
CA VAL A 184 13.53 2.65 15.11
C VAL A 184 13.60 4.14 15.42
N ASP A 185 14.80 4.70 15.40
CA ASP A 185 15.06 6.11 15.68
C ASP A 185 16.33 6.55 14.93
N SER A 186 16.18 7.59 14.12
CA SER A 186 17.26 8.13 13.30
C SER A 186 17.29 9.65 13.47
N PRO A 187 18.17 10.18 14.34
CA PRO A 187 18.30 11.61 14.54
C PRO A 187 18.64 12.30 13.22
N ARG A 188 17.87 13.35 12.88
CA ARG A 188 18.14 14.14 11.67
C ARG A 188 19.26 15.16 11.86
N PHE A 189 19.55 15.52 13.10
CA PHE A 189 20.56 16.52 13.47
C PHE A 189 21.49 16.00 14.55
N GLY A 190 22.73 16.45 14.53
CA GLY A 190 23.70 16.17 15.58
C GLY A 190 24.70 17.28 15.77
N ILE A 191 25.24 17.38 16.98
CA ILE A 191 26.25 18.37 17.29
C ILE A 191 27.61 17.86 16.84
N VAL A 192 28.35 18.66 16.07
CA VAL A 192 29.70 18.32 15.62
C VAL A 192 30.60 17.96 16.81
N GLY A 193 31.28 16.83 16.70
CA GLY A 193 32.17 16.29 17.74
C GLY A 193 31.47 15.43 18.80
N LYS A 194 30.13 15.49 18.93
CA LYS A 194 29.35 14.68 19.86
C LYS A 194 28.85 13.39 19.20
N GLU A 195 28.51 12.40 20.02
CA GLU A 195 27.91 11.14 19.59
C GLU A 195 26.39 11.26 19.57
N GLN A 196 25.77 10.75 18.50
CA GLN A 196 24.33 10.59 18.37
C GLN A 196 23.97 9.11 18.31
N ASN A 197 22.92 8.74 19.04
CA ASN A 197 22.47 7.35 19.11
C ASN A 197 21.44 7.07 18.02
N VAL A 198 21.80 6.21 17.08
CA VAL A 198 20.87 5.65 16.09
C VAL A 198 20.29 4.36 16.68
N ARG A 199 18.96 4.24 16.77
CA ARG A 199 18.31 3.01 17.23
C ARG A 199 17.79 2.24 16.04
N LEU A 200 18.16 0.98 15.95
CA LEU A 200 17.76 0.10 14.88
C LEU A 200 17.45 -1.29 15.39
N ARG A 201 16.75 -2.06 14.58
CA ARG A 201 16.44 -3.47 14.80
C ARG A 201 16.77 -4.23 13.54
N VAL A 202 17.53 -5.31 13.67
CA VAL A 202 17.66 -6.29 12.59
C VAL A 202 16.46 -7.23 12.71
N VAL A 203 15.65 -7.31 11.67
CA VAL A 203 14.55 -8.27 11.57
C VAL A 203 14.97 -9.35 10.61
N GLU A 204 14.71 -10.59 10.97
CA GLU A 204 15.13 -11.75 10.19
C GLU A 204 14.02 -12.79 10.16
N LYS A 205 13.79 -13.34 8.98
CA LYS A 205 12.90 -14.48 8.75
C LYS A 205 13.76 -15.66 8.31
N GLY A 206 13.65 -16.78 9.02
CA GLY A 206 14.28 -18.05 8.62
C GLY A 206 15.81 -18.16 8.79
N GLY A 207 16.49 -17.16 9.36
CA GLY A 207 17.95 -17.19 9.56
C GLY A 207 18.40 -17.59 10.98
N PRO A 208 19.72 -17.47 11.29
CA PRO A 208 20.33 -17.91 12.54
C PRO A 208 20.01 -17.04 13.78
N GLY A 209 19.31 -15.91 13.62
CA GLY A 209 18.92 -14.99 14.69
C GLY A 209 20.04 -14.04 15.15
N ARG A 210 21.20 -14.04 14.50
CA ARG A 210 22.35 -13.19 14.78
C ARG A 210 22.94 -12.63 13.49
N ALA A 211 23.27 -11.34 13.51
CA ALA A 211 23.79 -10.61 12.36
C ALA A 211 24.99 -9.76 12.76
N ALA A 212 26.11 -9.89 12.06
CA ALA A 212 27.17 -8.90 12.13
C ALA A 212 26.73 -7.66 11.36
N ILE A 213 26.74 -6.49 12.00
CA ILE A 213 26.46 -5.20 11.39
C ILE A 213 27.74 -4.41 11.22
N THR A 214 27.91 -3.82 10.04
CA THR A 214 28.97 -2.86 9.73
C THR A 214 28.36 -1.48 9.61
N VAL A 215 28.91 -0.52 10.34
CA VAL A 215 28.47 0.87 10.31
C VAL A 215 29.55 1.69 9.64
N ARG A 216 29.20 2.37 8.56
CA ARG A 216 30.07 3.28 7.83
C ARG A 216 29.58 4.71 7.95
N ARG A 217 30.51 5.65 8.03
CA ARG A 217 30.26 7.09 7.95
C ARG A 217 31.05 7.62 6.76
N ASP A 218 30.37 8.22 5.79
CA ASP A 218 30.98 8.75 4.57
C ASP A 218 31.92 7.74 3.86
N GLY A 219 31.55 6.45 3.92
CA GLY A 219 32.31 5.33 3.33
C GLY A 219 33.35 4.68 4.25
N GLU A 220 33.73 5.31 5.37
CA GLU A 220 34.70 4.76 6.32
C GLU A 220 34.01 3.89 7.38
N ILE A 221 34.57 2.71 7.67
CA ILE A 221 34.04 1.81 8.71
C ILE A 221 34.35 2.39 10.09
N ILE A 222 33.31 2.81 10.82
CA ILE A 222 33.45 3.36 12.17
C ILE A 222 33.17 2.33 13.27
N ALA A 223 32.37 1.30 12.98
CA ALA A 223 32.06 0.26 13.95
C ALA A 223 31.67 -1.05 13.27
N ARG A 224 31.96 -2.16 13.94
CA ARG A 224 31.37 -3.48 13.68
C ARG A 224 30.75 -3.98 14.98
N ARG A 225 29.51 -4.46 14.92
CA ARG A 225 28.78 -4.97 16.09
C ARG A 225 28.03 -6.24 15.73
N GLU A 226 27.72 -7.04 16.74
CA GLU A 226 26.79 -8.15 16.61
C GLU A 226 25.39 -7.66 17.04
N ALA A 227 24.38 -7.97 16.23
CA ALA A 227 22.98 -7.68 16.50
C ALA A 227 22.21 -8.99 16.63
N ILE A 228 21.37 -9.09 17.66
CA ILE A 228 20.42 -10.19 17.82
C ILE A 228 19.13 -9.79 17.10
N ALA A 229 18.63 -10.67 16.23
CA ALA A 229 17.41 -10.41 15.47
C ALA A 229 16.21 -10.14 16.40
N GLY A 230 15.38 -9.17 16.04
CA GLY A 230 14.23 -8.72 16.82
C GLY A 230 14.53 -7.74 17.95
N GLN A 231 15.78 -7.65 18.42
CA GLN A 231 16.16 -6.73 19.49
C GLN A 231 16.52 -5.35 18.94
N THR A 232 16.09 -4.30 19.65
CA THR A 232 16.53 -2.93 19.35
C THR A 232 17.92 -2.73 19.92
N ILE A 233 18.86 -2.30 19.07
CA ILE A 233 20.22 -1.93 19.47
C ILE A 233 20.46 -0.44 19.22
N GLN A 234 21.35 0.13 20.04
CA GLN A 234 21.78 1.53 19.89
C GLN A 234 23.19 1.55 19.29
N VAL A 235 23.35 2.31 18.22
CA VAL A 235 24.63 2.54 17.55
C VAL A 235 25.03 3.99 17.80
N PRO A 236 26.04 4.25 18.65
CA PRO A 236 26.58 5.59 18.81
C PRO A 236 27.39 5.94 17.56
N VAL A 237 27.08 7.10 16.99
CA VAL A 237 27.74 7.62 15.80
C VAL A 237 28.24 9.02 16.09
N ARG A 238 29.56 9.21 15.99
CA ARG A 238 30.18 10.52 16.19
C ARG A 238 30.03 11.38 14.95
N ILE A 239 29.50 12.59 15.13
CA ILE A 239 29.35 13.57 14.04
C ILE A 239 30.69 14.25 13.79
N ASP A 240 31.23 14.09 12.59
CA ASP A 240 32.60 14.53 12.27
C ASP A 240 32.66 16.01 11.91
N ARG A 241 31.76 16.41 11.01
CA ARG A 241 31.77 17.71 10.35
C ARG A 241 30.39 18.33 10.35
N GLY A 242 30.39 19.65 10.15
CA GLY A 242 29.15 20.38 9.89
C GLY A 242 28.58 20.02 8.51
N GLY A 243 27.25 20.02 8.39
CA GLY A 243 26.53 19.59 7.20
C GLY A 243 26.23 18.08 7.16
N PRO A 244 25.94 17.51 5.99
CA PRO A 244 25.47 16.13 5.89
C PRO A 244 26.58 15.13 6.26
N ASN A 245 26.28 14.24 7.21
CA ASN A 245 27.07 13.05 7.52
C ASN A 245 26.24 11.83 7.10
N VAL A 246 26.70 11.06 6.12
CA VAL A 246 25.96 9.90 5.59
C VAL A 246 26.37 8.67 6.37
N ILE A 247 25.42 8.08 7.09
CA ILE A 247 25.62 6.86 7.87
C ILE A 247 24.97 5.70 7.14
N GLU A 248 25.80 4.74 6.73
CA GLU A 248 25.38 3.48 6.13
C GLU A 248 25.50 2.38 7.18
N ILE A 249 24.43 1.61 7.36
CA ILE A 249 24.38 0.47 8.25
C ILE A 249 24.06 -0.73 7.39
N GLU A 250 24.95 -1.72 7.39
CA GLU A 250 24.86 -2.92 6.57
C GLU A 250 24.90 -4.15 7.46
N ALA A 251 23.93 -5.04 7.33
CA ALA A 251 23.94 -6.34 7.96
C ALA A 251 24.63 -7.34 7.03
N ALA A 252 25.43 -8.23 7.59
CA ALA A 252 26.11 -9.27 6.83
C ALA A 252 25.09 -10.12 6.05
N PRO A 253 25.36 -10.47 4.79
CA PRO A 253 24.47 -11.28 3.98
C PRO A 253 24.34 -12.70 4.56
N LEU A 254 23.21 -13.34 4.29
CA LEU A 254 23.02 -14.78 4.50
C LEU A 254 23.04 -15.53 3.17
N ASP A 255 23.48 -16.79 3.21
CA ASP A 255 23.37 -17.67 2.05
C ASP A 255 21.89 -17.90 1.71
N ASN A 256 21.56 -17.89 0.42
CA ASN A 256 20.20 -18.08 -0.11
C ASN A 256 19.15 -17.05 0.34
N GLU A 257 19.60 -15.88 0.78
CA GLU A 257 18.73 -14.76 1.12
C GLU A 257 17.93 -14.24 -0.09
N LEU A 258 16.66 -13.88 0.13
CA LEU A 258 15.73 -13.44 -0.90
C LEU A 258 16.21 -12.16 -1.60
N THR A 259 16.70 -11.19 -0.83
CA THR A 259 17.25 -9.95 -1.36
C THR A 259 18.26 -9.33 -0.39
N LEU A 260 19.38 -8.84 -0.92
CA LEU A 260 20.37 -8.11 -0.13
C LEU A 260 20.02 -6.62 0.01
N ALA A 261 19.04 -6.13 -0.76
CA ALA A 261 18.66 -4.72 -0.72
C ALA A 261 18.13 -4.29 0.66
N ASN A 262 17.48 -5.23 1.36
CA ASN A 262 16.91 -5.02 2.69
C ASN A 262 17.97 -4.97 3.80
N ASN A 263 19.17 -5.49 3.55
CA ASN A 263 20.26 -5.55 4.52
C ASN A 263 20.96 -4.22 4.76
N ARG A 264 20.61 -3.17 4.02
CA ARG A 264 21.25 -1.87 4.12
C ARG A 264 20.26 -0.77 4.46
N ALA A 265 20.61 0.06 5.44
CA ALA A 265 19.92 1.30 5.76
C ALA A 265 20.90 2.47 5.64
N VAL A 266 20.52 3.51 4.90
CA VAL A 266 21.31 4.74 4.77
C VAL A 266 20.52 5.89 5.37
N ILE A 267 21.13 6.61 6.30
CA ILE A 267 20.56 7.81 6.92
C ILE A 267 21.54 8.97 6.77
N THR A 268 21.02 10.18 6.71
CA THR A 268 21.83 11.40 6.71
C THR A 268 21.56 12.17 7.99
N ILE A 269 22.61 12.47 8.74
CA ILE A 269 22.55 13.28 9.97
C ILE A 269 23.22 14.62 9.69
N GLU A 270 22.47 15.71 9.81
CA GLU A 270 22.98 17.06 9.63
C GLU A 270 23.77 17.52 10.86
N GLY A 271 25.06 17.76 10.67
CA GLY A 271 25.96 18.27 11.68
C GLY A 271 25.79 19.77 11.88
N VAL A 272 25.32 20.17 13.05
CA VAL A 272 25.23 21.56 13.48
C VAL A 272 26.35 21.83 14.48
N ARG A 273 27.05 22.95 14.31
CA ARG A 273 28.10 23.33 15.25
C ARG A 273 27.48 23.83 16.55
N ASP A 274 27.96 23.34 17.68
CA ASP A 274 27.62 23.91 18.98
C ASP A 274 28.23 25.31 19.04
N LYS A 275 27.42 26.34 19.28
CA LYS A 275 27.93 27.70 19.48
C LYS A 275 28.12 27.96 20.96
N LEU A 276 29.34 28.24 21.38
CA LEU A 276 29.66 28.72 22.71
C LEU A 276 29.08 30.13 22.88
N ARG A 277 28.00 30.26 23.66
CA ARG A 277 27.46 31.56 24.04
C ARG A 277 28.34 32.16 25.14
N VAL A 278 28.99 33.27 24.84
CA VAL A 278 29.87 33.97 25.78
C VAL A 278 29.27 35.33 26.10
N LEU A 279 29.03 35.60 27.38
CA LEU A 279 28.65 36.93 27.86
C LEU A 279 29.90 37.62 28.42
N LEU A 280 30.41 38.61 27.69
CA LEU A 280 31.50 39.46 28.16
C LEU A 280 30.90 40.70 28.83
N VAL A 281 31.23 40.94 30.09
CA VAL A 281 30.78 42.12 30.85
C VAL A 281 32.02 42.89 31.31
N SER A 282 32.12 44.17 30.93
CA SER A 282 33.20 45.06 31.37
C SER A 282 32.66 46.26 32.14
N GLY A 283 33.39 46.74 33.14
CA GLY A 283 33.02 47.91 33.97
C GLY A 283 33.50 49.27 33.45
N GLU A 284 34.38 49.26 32.46
CA GLU A 284 34.89 50.45 31.75
C GLU A 284 35.52 50.02 30.41
N PRO A 285 35.49 50.86 29.36
CA PRO A 285 36.16 50.54 28.11
C PRO A 285 37.68 50.46 28.30
N HIS A 286 38.28 49.29 28.06
CA HIS A 286 39.73 49.08 28.18
C HIS A 286 40.33 48.42 26.92
N PRO A 287 41.56 48.76 26.48
CA PRO A 287 42.19 48.16 25.31
C PRO A 287 42.28 46.62 25.35
N GLY A 288 42.51 46.02 26.53
CA GLY A 288 42.53 44.56 26.70
C GLY A 288 41.20 43.88 26.38
N GLU A 289 40.07 44.56 26.59
CA GLU A 289 38.74 44.04 26.26
C GLU A 289 38.53 43.95 24.74
N ARG A 290 39.07 44.91 23.96
CA ARG A 290 39.08 44.83 22.50
C ARG A 290 39.84 43.58 22.02
N THR A 291 40.95 43.24 22.66
CA THR A 291 41.72 42.03 22.35
C THR A 291 40.89 40.77 22.59
N TRP A 292 40.24 40.66 23.76
CA TRP A 292 39.36 39.53 24.09
C TRP A 292 38.17 39.42 23.16
N ARG A 293 37.48 40.54 22.87
CA ARG A 293 36.36 40.56 21.93
C ARG A 293 36.80 40.13 20.53
N ASN A 294 37.94 40.63 20.04
CA ASN A 294 38.43 40.27 18.72
C ASN A 294 38.84 38.80 18.64
N LEU A 295 39.48 38.27 19.69
CA LEU A 295 39.83 36.85 19.79
C LEU A 295 38.59 35.97 19.80
N LEU A 296 37.59 36.30 20.63
CA LEU A 296 36.35 35.53 20.75
C LEU A 296 35.48 35.64 19.49
N LYS A 297 35.39 36.82 18.85
CA LYS A 297 34.67 36.98 17.57
C LYS A 297 35.39 36.35 16.37
N ALA A 298 36.68 36.06 16.48
CA ALA A 298 37.43 35.42 15.40
C ALA A 298 37.05 33.94 15.24
N ASP A 299 36.51 33.30 16.27
CA ASP A 299 35.98 31.93 16.18
C ASP A 299 34.50 31.94 15.78
N ALA A 300 34.19 31.34 14.62
CA ALA A 300 32.82 31.21 14.12
C ALA A 300 31.91 30.35 15.02
N ASN A 301 32.49 29.59 15.96
CA ASN A 301 31.77 28.78 16.94
C ASN A 301 31.43 29.56 18.22
N VAL A 302 31.76 30.85 18.34
CA VAL A 302 31.45 31.66 19.53
C VAL A 302 30.36 32.68 19.19
N ASP A 303 29.30 32.67 19.99
CA ASP A 303 28.27 33.71 19.98
C ASP A 303 28.53 34.67 21.15
N LEU A 304 29.18 35.80 20.85
CA LEU A 304 29.62 36.77 21.85
C LEU A 304 28.61 37.90 22.00
N VAL A 305 28.00 37.99 23.19
CA VAL A 305 27.28 39.18 23.64
C VAL A 305 28.19 39.97 24.56
N HIS A 306 28.47 41.22 24.22
CA HIS A 306 29.36 42.08 25.00
C HIS A 306 28.61 43.31 25.52
N PHE A 307 28.65 43.51 26.83
CA PHE A 307 28.15 44.71 27.50
C PHE A 307 29.31 45.45 28.18
N THR A 308 29.40 46.76 27.93
CA THR A 308 30.22 47.66 28.73
C THR A 308 29.30 48.42 29.68
N ILE A 309 29.42 48.13 30.96
CA ILE A 309 28.82 48.86 32.06
C ILE A 309 29.62 50.16 32.19
N LEU A 310 28.99 51.31 32.00
CA LEU A 310 29.67 52.62 32.08
C LEU A 310 29.57 53.26 33.49
N ARG A 311 28.89 52.61 34.44
CA ARG A 311 28.74 53.09 35.82
C ARG A 311 28.99 51.97 36.84
N PRO A 312 30.12 52.00 37.56
CA PRO A 312 30.33 51.14 38.73
C PRO A 312 29.32 51.46 39.85
N PRO A 313 28.88 50.48 40.66
CA PRO A 313 27.91 50.68 41.73
C PRO A 313 28.37 51.68 42.82
N GLU A 314 29.67 51.97 42.87
CA GLU A 314 30.31 52.84 43.85
C GLU A 314 30.27 54.33 43.45
N LYS A 315 29.99 54.65 42.17
CA LYS A 315 29.84 56.04 41.69
C LYS A 315 28.36 56.44 41.73
N GLN A 316 27.95 57.12 42.79
CA GLN A 316 26.66 57.80 42.87
C GLN A 316 26.73 59.14 42.12
N ASP A 317 26.16 59.20 40.91
CA ASP A 317 25.87 60.47 40.25
C ASP A 317 24.59 61.05 40.88
N GLY A 318 24.66 62.26 41.42
CA GLY A 318 23.51 62.97 42.03
C GLY A 318 22.46 63.48 41.04
N THR A 319 22.46 62.99 39.80
CA THR A 319 21.57 63.43 38.71
C THR A 319 20.29 62.59 38.68
N PRO A 320 19.10 63.20 38.59
CA PRO A 320 17.81 62.50 38.49
C PRO A 320 17.75 61.49 37.33
N ILE A 321 17.07 60.35 37.55
CA ILE A 321 17.03 59.20 36.61
C ILE A 321 16.48 59.57 35.21
N ASN A 322 15.60 60.57 35.14
CA ASN A 322 14.99 61.06 33.89
C ASN A 322 15.91 61.97 33.06
N GLU A 323 17.03 62.44 33.62
CA GLU A 323 18.03 63.30 32.95
C GLU A 323 19.30 62.51 32.54
N LEU A 324 19.34 61.21 32.82
CA LEU A 324 20.46 60.33 32.47
C LEU A 324 20.24 59.70 31.07
N SER A 325 21.11 59.98 30.12
CA SER A 325 21.05 59.40 28.75
C SER A 325 21.53 57.95 28.64
N LEU A 326 21.95 57.32 29.75
CA LEU A 326 22.56 55.99 29.73
C LEU A 326 21.70 54.98 30.50
N ILE A 327 21.37 53.88 29.80
CA ILE A 327 20.51 52.80 30.27
C ILE A 327 21.24 52.04 31.39
N ALA A 328 20.58 51.86 32.55
CA ALA A 328 21.12 51.06 33.64
C ALA A 328 21.28 49.58 33.22
N PHE A 329 22.25 48.87 33.82
CA PHE A 329 22.49 47.46 33.49
C PHE A 329 21.22 46.62 33.74
N PRO A 330 20.62 46.00 32.71
CA PRO A 330 19.32 45.35 32.82
C PRO A 330 19.47 43.97 33.43
N THR A 331 19.83 43.93 34.72
CA THR A 331 20.07 42.71 35.51
C THR A 331 18.89 41.74 35.41
N ARG A 332 17.66 42.27 35.40
CA ARG A 332 16.44 41.46 35.30
C ARG A 332 16.28 40.80 33.93
N GLU A 333 16.40 41.55 32.84
CA GLU A 333 16.21 41.00 31.49
C GLU A 333 17.33 40.02 31.12
N LEU A 334 18.58 40.30 31.50
CA LEU A 334 19.72 39.46 31.16
C LEU A 334 19.81 38.20 32.02
N PHE A 335 19.68 38.31 33.35
CA PHE A 335 19.93 37.18 34.26
C PHE A 335 18.68 36.43 34.70
N GLN A 336 17.48 37.05 34.63
CA GLN A 336 16.23 36.37 35.01
C GLN A 336 15.41 35.90 33.80
N VAL A 337 15.41 36.66 32.70
CA VAL A 337 14.58 36.35 31.52
C VAL A 337 15.37 35.57 30.46
N LYS A 338 16.51 36.10 29.97
CA LYS A 338 17.24 35.49 28.83
C LYS A 338 18.15 34.30 29.15
N ILE A 339 18.43 33.99 30.42
CA ILE A 339 19.23 32.82 30.81
C ILE A 339 18.39 31.52 30.89
N LYS A 340 17.06 31.63 30.99
CA LYS A 340 16.16 30.48 31.13
C LYS A 340 15.56 29.97 29.81
N ASP A 341 15.71 30.72 28.73
CA ASP A 341 15.34 30.37 27.34
C ASP A 341 16.57 29.93 26.54
#